data_AF-A0A920VZR3-F1
#
_entry.id   AF-A0A920VZR3-F1
#
_cell.length_a   1.000
_cell.length_b   1.000
_cell.length_c   1.000
_cell.angle_alpha   90.00
_cell.angle_beta   90.00
_cell.angle_gamma   90.00
#
_symmetry.space_group_name_H-M   'P 1'
#
loop_
_entity.id
_entity.type
_entity.pdbx_description
1 polymer ?
#
loop_
_entity_poly.entity_id
_entity_poly.type
_entity_poly.pdbx_seq_one_letter_code
_entity_poly.pdbx_strand_id
1 'polypeptide(L)'
;MERKYSLSESGDAALIDPAVYWGWAEAELAMTDLFGGFSNQFYESYESNSNIAKDWRERIPLYNLYHLLNHLLLFGTSYLTPIRNISRKYT
;
A
#
# COMPACT_ATOMS: atom_id res chain seq x y z
N MET A 1 0.24 -10.68 10.24
CA MET A 1 -0.33 -9.57 9.46
C MET A 1 -1.56 -10.10 8.73
N GLU A 2 -2.69 -9.42 8.81
CA GLU A 2 -3.95 -9.89 8.21
C GLU A 2 -3.96 -9.65 6.70
N ARG A 3 -4.35 -10.67 5.95
CA ARG A 3 -4.53 -10.59 4.50
C ARG A 3 -5.85 -9.87 4.21
N LYS A 4 -5.83 -8.83 3.38
CA LYS A 4 -7.02 -8.01 3.03
C LYS A 4 -7.59 -8.30 1.63
N TYR A 5 -7.17 -9.41 1.05
CA TYR A 5 -7.61 -9.90 -0.26
C TYR A 5 -7.81 -11.42 -0.21
N SER A 6 -8.81 -11.91 -0.94
CA SER A 6 -9.13 -13.33 -1.07
C SER A 6 -9.51 -13.67 -2.51
N LEU A 7 -9.57 -14.97 -2.80
CA LEU A 7 -10.12 -15.48 -4.05
C LEU A 7 -11.47 -16.14 -3.73
N SER A 8 -12.48 -15.90 -4.56
CA SER A 8 -13.73 -16.66 -4.53
C SER A 8 -13.48 -18.12 -4.93
N GLU A 9 -14.49 -18.97 -4.76
CA GLU A 9 -14.45 -20.35 -5.26
C GLU A 9 -14.28 -20.42 -6.79
N SER A 10 -14.73 -19.40 -7.52
CA SER A 10 -14.56 -19.25 -8.96
C SER A 10 -13.20 -18.67 -9.39
N GLY A 11 -12.35 -18.28 -8.43
CA GLY A 11 -11.03 -17.67 -8.70
C GLY A 11 -11.06 -16.15 -8.92
N ASP A 12 -12.19 -15.49 -8.65
CA ASP A 12 -12.31 -14.04 -8.75
C ASP A 12 -11.69 -13.36 -7.52
N ALA A 13 -11.04 -12.22 -7.73
CA ALA A 13 -10.44 -11.45 -6.64
C ALA A 13 -11.53 -10.74 -5.82
N ALA A 14 -11.42 -10.81 -4.49
CA ALA A 14 -12.26 -10.09 -3.54
C ALA A 14 -11.41 -9.28 -2.56
N LEU A 15 -11.88 -8.08 -2.22
CA LEU A 15 -11.31 -7.21 -1.20
C LEU A 15 -12.14 -7.33 0.08
N ILE A 16 -11.48 -7.38 1.24
CA ILE A 16 -12.12 -7.55 2.55
C ILE A 16 -11.61 -6.52 3.58
N ASP A 17 -12.39 -6.31 4.64
CA ASP A 17 -12.12 -5.38 5.75
C ASP A 17 -11.73 -3.95 5.31
N PRO A 18 -12.64 -3.24 4.61
CA PRO A 18 -12.29 -1.95 4.04
C PRO A 18 -12.17 -0.86 5.10
N ALA A 19 -11.27 0.09 4.85
CA ALA A 19 -11.22 1.39 5.51
C ALA A 19 -11.48 2.48 4.46
N VAL A 20 -12.67 2.50 3.87
CA VAL A 20 -13.00 3.34 2.71
C VAL A 20 -12.96 4.84 3.00
N TYR A 21 -12.40 5.60 2.07
CA TYR A 21 -12.43 7.06 2.04
C TYR A 21 -12.22 7.57 0.61
N TRP A 22 -12.50 8.85 0.37
CA TRP A 22 -12.16 9.51 -0.89
C TRP A 22 -10.71 10.00 -0.83
N GLY A 23 -9.83 9.44 -1.64
CA GLY A 23 -8.41 9.69 -1.57
C GLY A 23 -7.67 9.44 -2.88
N TRP A 24 -6.36 9.54 -2.83
CA TRP A 24 -5.50 9.29 -3.98
C TRP A 24 -5.35 7.79 -4.17
N ALA A 25 -5.57 7.28 -5.38
CA ALA A 25 -5.46 5.86 -5.68
C ALA A 25 -4.06 5.28 -5.38
N GLU A 26 -3.04 6.14 -5.43
CA GLU A 26 -1.67 5.82 -5.06
C GLU A 26 -1.52 5.33 -3.62
N ALA A 27 -2.41 5.76 -2.70
CA ALA A 27 -2.40 5.29 -1.32
C ALA A 27 -2.72 3.79 -1.22
N GLU A 28 -3.72 3.33 -1.97
CA GLU A 28 -4.10 1.91 -2.02
C GLU A 28 -3.01 1.08 -2.70
N LEU A 29 -2.40 1.57 -3.79
CA LEU A 29 -1.28 0.88 -4.45
C LEU A 29 -0.02 0.84 -3.60
N ALA A 30 0.25 1.87 -2.81
CA ALA A 30 1.38 1.86 -1.88
C ALA A 30 1.20 0.78 -0.81
N MET A 31 -0.03 0.61 -0.31
CA MET A 31 -0.35 -0.40 0.69
C MET A 31 -0.15 -1.83 0.16
N THR A 32 -0.41 -2.09 -1.12
CA THR A 32 -0.13 -3.42 -1.71
C THR A 32 1.36 -3.77 -1.66
N ASP A 33 2.24 -2.77 -1.74
CA ASP A 33 3.70 -2.94 -1.75
C ASP A 33 4.32 -3.12 -0.34
N LEU A 34 3.66 -2.60 0.70
CA LEU A 34 4.25 -2.49 2.05
C LEU A 34 4.65 -3.83 2.69
N PHE A 35 4.02 -4.94 2.31
CA PHE A 35 4.22 -6.24 2.95
C PHE A 35 4.42 -7.39 1.95
N GLY A 36 5.14 -7.11 0.87
CA GLY A 36 5.60 -8.12 -0.09
C GLY A 36 5.16 -7.90 -1.52
N GLY A 37 4.22 -6.98 -1.77
CA GLY A 37 3.81 -6.62 -3.12
C GLY A 37 2.93 -7.66 -3.81
N PHE A 38 2.30 -7.23 -4.90
CA PHE A 38 1.78 -8.12 -5.93
C PHE A 38 2.80 -8.29 -7.07
N SER A 39 2.49 -9.17 -8.03
CA SER A 39 3.33 -9.35 -9.22
C SER A 39 3.40 -8.06 -10.04
N ASN A 40 4.48 -7.86 -10.79
CA ASN A 40 4.61 -6.72 -11.71
C ASN A 40 3.44 -6.60 -12.69
N GLN A 41 2.89 -7.74 -13.12
CA GLN A 41 1.73 -7.80 -14.01
C GLN A 41 0.50 -7.08 -13.42
N PHE A 42 0.30 -7.12 -12.09
CA PHE A 42 -0.77 -6.36 -11.44
C PHE A 42 -0.58 -4.85 -11.65
N TYR A 43 0.62 -4.34 -11.38
CA TYR A 43 0.92 -2.91 -11.48
C TYR A 43 0.91 -2.42 -12.94
N GLU A 44 1.45 -3.21 -13.88
CA GLU A 44 1.40 -2.91 -15.32
C GLU A 44 -0.04 -2.85 -15.85
N SER A 45 -0.87 -3.80 -15.42
CA SER A 45 -2.30 -3.81 -15.75
C SER A 45 -3.01 -2.59 -15.18
N TYR A 46 -2.74 -2.22 -13.92
CA TYR A 46 -3.33 -1.03 -13.30
C TYR A 46 -2.95 0.26 -14.05
N GLU A 47 -1.67 0.41 -14.40
CA GLU A 47 -1.17 1.56 -15.17
C GLU A 47 -1.79 1.65 -16.56
N SER A 48 -1.99 0.51 -17.23
CA SER A 48 -2.59 0.47 -18.57
C SER A 48 -4.08 0.81 -18.56
N ASN A 49 -4.75 0.66 -17.41
CA ASN A 49 -6.20 0.84 -17.26
C ASN A 49 -6.58 2.07 -16.44
N SER A 50 -5.63 2.95 -16.09
CA SER A 50 -5.89 4.14 -15.28
C SER A 50 -5.11 5.36 -15.75
N ASN A 51 -5.44 6.53 -15.21
CA ASN A 51 -4.70 7.78 -15.44
C ASN A 51 -3.68 8.06 -14.33
N ILE A 52 -3.11 7.01 -13.72
CA ILE A 52 -2.13 7.20 -12.65
C ILE A 52 -0.87 7.90 -13.18
N ALA A 53 -0.29 8.79 -12.38
CA ALA A 53 0.90 9.53 -12.77
C ALA A 53 2.11 8.59 -12.94
N LYS A 54 2.94 8.79 -13.95
CA LYS A 54 4.08 7.90 -14.28
C LYS A 54 5.10 7.76 -13.14
N ASP A 55 5.19 8.76 -12.29
CA ASP A 55 6.10 8.87 -11.15
C ASP A 55 5.47 8.41 -9.83
N TRP A 56 4.27 7.83 -9.83
CA TRP A 56 3.52 7.48 -8.62
C TRP A 56 4.31 6.62 -7.63
N ARG A 57 5.21 5.76 -8.13
CA ARG A 57 6.06 4.92 -7.31
C ARG A 57 7.01 5.70 -6.41
N GLU A 58 7.40 6.92 -6.79
CA GLU A 58 8.25 7.77 -5.97
C GLU A 58 7.58 8.20 -4.65
N ARG A 59 6.24 8.19 -4.64
CA ARG A 59 5.39 8.54 -3.48
C ARG A 59 4.97 7.33 -2.63
N ILE A 60 5.29 6.09 -3.02
CA ILE A 60 4.98 4.89 -2.21
C ILE A 60 5.46 5.04 -0.76
N PRO A 61 6.72 5.44 -0.48
CA PRO A 61 7.17 5.57 0.90
C PRO A 61 6.38 6.61 1.69
N LEU A 62 5.92 7.69 1.04
CA LEU A 62 5.12 8.73 1.67
C LEU A 62 3.75 8.21 2.10
N TYR A 63 3.02 7.52 1.22
CA TYR A 63 1.71 6.95 1.58
C TYR A 63 1.83 5.85 2.63
N ASN A 64 2.86 5.00 2.54
CA ASN A 64 3.09 3.94 3.51
C ASN A 64 3.44 4.44 4.91
N LEU A 65 3.83 5.71 5.06
CA LEU A 65 4.08 6.32 6.36
C LEU A 65 2.84 6.27 7.27
N TYR A 66 1.64 6.49 6.72
CA TYR A 66 0.39 6.38 7.47
C TYR A 66 0.21 4.97 8.05
N HIS A 67 0.38 3.93 7.23
CA HIS A 67 0.22 2.55 7.68
C HIS A 67 1.30 2.15 8.67
N LEU A 68 2.56 2.59 8.47
CA LEU A 68 3.65 2.32 9.42
C LEU A 68 3.41 2.99 10.77
N LEU A 69 2.91 4.22 10.81
CA LEU A 69 2.52 4.90 12.05
C LEU A 69 1.37 4.17 12.74
N ASN A 70 0.38 3.71 11.99
CA ASN A 70 -0.71 2.89 12.54
C ASN A 70 -0.17 1.57 13.12
N HIS A 71 0.78 0.92 12.44
CA HIS A 71 1.40 -0.31 12.94
C HIS A 71 2.29 -0.06 14.17
N LEU A 72 2.95 1.09 14.26
CA LEU A 72 3.67 1.50 15.47
C LEU A 72 2.70 1.59 16.65
N LEU A 73 1.54 2.22 16.47
CA LEU A 73 0.51 2.35 17.49
C LEU A 73 -0.04 0.99 17.95
N LEU A 74 -0.30 0.08 17.01
CA LEU A 74 -0.97 -1.20 17.28
C LEU A 74 -0.02 -2.32 17.70
N PHE A 75 1.21 -2.33 17.19
CA PHE A 75 2.13 -3.48 17.26
C PHE A 75 3.52 -3.13 17.81
N GLY A 76 3.80 -1.85 18.07
CA GLY A 76 4.97 -1.41 18.82
C GLY A 76 6.19 -1.02 17.97
N THR A 77 7.34 -0.93 18.63
CA THR A 77 8.50 -0.15 18.17
C THR A 77 9.28 -0.74 17.00
N SER A 78 8.98 -1.96 16.56
CA SER A 78 9.61 -2.57 15.38
C SER A 78 9.41 -1.74 14.11
N TYR A 79 8.35 -0.92 14.06
CA TYR A 79 8.04 -0.03 12.94
C TYR A 79 8.78 1.33 13.00
N LEU A 80 9.52 1.65 14.07
CA LEU A 80 10.20 2.96 14.18
C LEU A 80 11.30 3.19 13.15
N THR A 81 12.09 2.16 12.85
CA THR A 81 13.19 2.26 11.89
C THR A 81 12.72 2.66 10.48
N PRO A 82 11.74 1.96 9.85
CA PRO A 82 11.26 2.37 8.53
C PRO A 82 10.61 3.76 8.56
N ILE A 83 9.87 4.13 9.61
CA ILE A 83 9.30 5.48 9.77
C ILE A 83 10.41 6.54 9.73
N ARG A 84 11.47 6.39 10.54
CA ARG A 84 12.59 7.33 10.59
C ARG A 84 13.31 7.46 9.25
N ASN A 85 13.50 6.35 8.54
CA ASN A 85 14.17 6.35 7.24
C ASN A 85 13.34 7.11 6.19
N ILE A 86 12.02 6.89 6.18
CA ILE A 86 11.11 7.60 5.28
C ILE A 86 11.06 9.09 5.64
N SER A 87 10.91 9.45 6.91
CA SER A 87 10.87 10.87 7.32
C SER A 87 12.13 11.62 6.88
N ARG A 88 13.32 11.02 7.02
CA ARG A 88 14.59 11.62 6.55
C ARG A 88 14.67 11.80 5.03
N LYS A 89 13.90 11.04 4.24
CA LYS A 89 13.87 11.21 2.78
C LYS A 89 13.12 12.50 2.37
N TYR A 90 12.18 12.96 3.20
CA TYR A 90 11.29 14.08 2.88
C TYR A 90 11.49 15.31 3.78
N THR A 91 12.56 15.33 4.59
CA THR A 91 12.96 16.48 5.42
C THR A 91 14.41 16.82 5.13
#